data_AF-A0AAD7LBI0-F1
#
_entry.id   AF-A0AAD7LBI0-F1
#
_cell.length_a   1.000
_cell.length_b   1.000
_cell.length_c   1.000
_cell.angle_alpha   90.00
_cell.angle_beta   90.00
_cell.angle_gamma   90.00
#
_symmetry.space_group_name_H-M   'P 1'
#
loop_
_entity.id
_entity.type
_entity.pdbx_description
1 polymer ?
#
loop_
_entity_poly.entity_id
_entity_poly.type
_entity_poly.pdbx_seq_one_letter_code
_entity_poly.pdbx_strand_id
1 'polypeptide(L)'
;MAKTLGCLLGFICFLVPLTVADWNILNQKTQNGLKISLKNYCESWRMNVELHNIRDFQIVPEECTEYIGKYIRSTQYKVDSERAVDECIVYLGTSCSLKKDGKDGWIFDIDDTLLSAVPYYRIHSFGGERLNVTTLEEWISRGKAPALEHSLRLFNEIKSRGIQIILVSSRREFLRSATVHNLVNVGYHGWTSLVLRCPADELKSVGKYKADVRKQLINDGYHIWGILGDQYSSIEGLPSSTRAFKLPNPLYYVA
;
A
#
# COMPACT_ATOMS: atom_id res chain seq x y z
N MET A 1 15.03 72.75 34.17
CA MET A 1 14.47 73.22 32.89
C MET A 1 14.95 72.29 31.80
N ALA A 2 14.01 71.80 31.01
CA ALA A 2 14.19 70.76 30.01
C ALA A 2 15.14 71.16 28.87
N LYS A 3 15.76 70.16 28.24
CA LYS A 3 15.67 69.94 26.80
C LYS A 3 16.13 68.52 26.45
N THR A 4 15.13 67.74 26.07
CA THR A 4 15.17 66.40 25.48
C THR A 4 15.90 66.45 24.15
N LEU A 5 16.86 65.54 23.92
CA LEU A 5 17.41 65.28 22.59
C LEU A 5 17.31 63.78 22.32
N GLY A 6 16.28 63.40 21.59
CA GLY A 6 16.14 62.05 21.04
C GLY A 6 16.88 61.97 19.71
N CYS A 7 17.59 60.86 19.49
CA CYS A 7 18.01 60.42 18.16
C CYS A 7 17.64 58.95 18.01
N LEU A 8 16.90 58.67 16.94
CA LEU A 8 16.29 57.41 16.57
C LEU A 8 17.33 56.32 16.30
N LEU A 9 17.13 55.14 16.90
CA LEU A 9 17.66 53.87 16.39
C LEU A 9 16.81 53.44 15.19
N GLY A 10 17.33 53.64 13.98
CA GLY A 10 16.73 53.11 12.76
C GLY A 10 16.87 51.58 12.72
N PHE A 11 15.78 50.87 12.99
CA PHE A 11 15.67 49.44 12.66
C PHE A 11 15.58 49.30 11.14
N ILE A 12 16.68 48.91 10.49
CA ILE A 12 16.67 48.47 9.10
C ILE A 12 16.00 47.08 9.10
N CYS A 13 14.69 47.06 8.81
CA CYS A 13 14.00 45.84 8.43
C CYS A 13 14.55 45.37 7.08
N PHE A 14 15.46 44.39 7.10
CA PHE A 14 15.75 43.59 5.93
C PHE A 14 14.50 42.74 5.62
N LEU A 15 13.61 43.28 4.80
CA LEU A 15 12.66 42.48 4.05
C LEU A 15 13.46 41.66 3.04
N VAL A 16 13.88 40.47 3.43
CA VAL A 16 14.33 39.45 2.47
C VAL A 16 13.08 39.05 1.70
N PRO A 17 12.99 39.30 0.39
CA PRO A 17 11.93 38.71 -0.38
C PRO A 17 12.19 37.20 -0.38
N LEU A 18 11.29 36.44 0.26
CA LEU A 18 11.14 35.02 0.00
C LEU A 18 10.71 34.90 -1.45
N THR A 19 11.67 34.92 -2.36
CA THR A 19 11.49 34.41 -3.70
C THR A 19 11.15 32.94 -3.54
N VAL A 20 9.87 32.60 -3.67
CA VAL A 20 9.46 31.24 -3.97
C VAL A 20 10.15 30.94 -5.31
N ALA A 21 11.30 30.28 -5.26
CA ALA A 21 11.93 29.81 -6.47
C ALA A 21 10.91 28.90 -7.15
N ASP A 22 10.48 29.26 -8.35
CA ASP A 22 9.68 28.39 -9.21
C ASP A 22 10.45 27.07 -9.39
N TRP A 23 10.14 26.08 -8.55
CA TRP A 23 10.66 24.72 -8.64
C TRP A 23 9.95 24.02 -9.79
N ASN A 24 10.20 24.49 -11.01
CA ASN A 24 9.69 23.86 -12.20
C ASN A 24 10.61 22.69 -12.54
N ILE A 25 10.21 21.48 -12.13
CA ILE A 25 10.98 20.25 -12.34
C ILE A 25 11.33 20.00 -13.81
N LEU A 26 10.55 20.60 -14.72
CA LEU A 26 10.73 20.56 -16.17
C LEU A 26 11.96 21.36 -16.66
N ASN A 27 12.49 22.27 -15.85
CA ASN A 27 13.66 23.09 -16.19
C ASN A 27 14.97 22.60 -15.55
N GLN A 28 14.95 21.51 -14.79
CA GLN A 28 16.15 20.97 -14.16
C GLN A 28 16.95 20.11 -15.15
N LYS A 29 17.97 20.72 -15.79
CA LYS A 29 19.17 19.95 -16.18
C LYS A 29 19.96 19.72 -14.90
N THR A 30 20.10 18.46 -14.48
CA THR A 30 20.99 18.16 -13.35
C THR A 30 22.43 18.47 -13.74
N GLN A 31 23.30 18.68 -12.74
CA GLN A 31 24.73 18.99 -12.96
C GLN A 31 25.44 17.96 -13.87
N ASN A 32 24.87 16.76 -14.03
CA ASN A 32 25.41 15.67 -14.84
C ASN A 32 24.81 15.58 -16.26
N GLY A 33 24.03 16.57 -16.69
CA GLY A 33 23.44 16.60 -18.04
C GLY A 33 22.23 15.67 -18.24
N LEU A 34 21.72 15.04 -17.18
CA LEU A 34 20.47 14.26 -17.27
C LEU A 34 19.29 15.19 -17.52
N LYS A 35 18.55 14.90 -18.60
CA LYS A 35 17.31 15.59 -18.93
C LYS A 35 16.14 14.92 -18.20
N ILE A 36 15.65 15.59 -17.16
CA ILE A 36 14.43 15.16 -16.46
C ILE A 36 13.23 15.63 -17.27
N SER A 37 12.27 14.73 -17.47
CA SER A 37 10.95 15.00 -18.04
C SER A 37 9.91 14.60 -17.01
N LEU A 38 8.69 15.14 -17.09
CA LEU A 38 7.62 14.75 -16.17
C LEU A 38 7.40 13.23 -16.16
N LYS A 39 7.46 12.59 -17.34
CA LYS A 39 7.31 11.14 -17.47
C LYS A 39 8.37 10.37 -16.67
N ASN A 40 9.66 10.65 -16.90
CA ASN A 40 10.73 9.90 -16.23
C ASN A 40 10.84 10.26 -14.73
N TYR A 41 10.42 11.46 -14.35
CA TYR A 41 10.30 11.85 -12.96
C TYR A 41 9.24 11.01 -12.24
N CYS A 42 8.02 10.93 -12.78
CA CYS A 42 6.95 10.16 -12.17
C CYS A 42 7.17 8.64 -12.23
N GLU A 43 7.83 8.14 -13.29
CA GLU A 43 8.33 6.76 -13.36
C GLU A 43 9.31 6.46 -12.22
N SER A 44 10.29 7.35 -12.01
CA SER A 44 11.27 7.23 -10.95
C SER A 44 10.63 7.33 -9.56
N TRP A 45 9.70 8.26 -9.36
CA TRP A 45 8.93 8.39 -8.12
C TRP A 45 8.18 7.10 -7.80
N ARG A 46 7.38 6.59 -8.75
CA ARG A 46 6.64 5.33 -8.61
C ARG A 46 7.57 4.18 -8.24
N MET A 47 8.67 4.02 -8.98
CA MET A 47 9.64 2.95 -8.71
C MET A 47 10.23 3.08 -7.31
N ASN A 48 10.55 4.29 -6.85
CA ASN A 48 11.12 4.50 -5.51
C ASN A 48 10.11 4.36 -4.37
N VAL A 49 8.81 4.51 -4.64
CA VAL A 49 7.74 4.05 -3.73
C VAL A 49 7.78 2.53 -3.61
N GLU A 50 7.82 1.80 -4.73
CA GLU A 50 7.85 0.33 -4.72
C GLU A 50 9.14 -0.26 -4.14
N LEU A 51 10.29 0.40 -4.31
CA LEU A 51 11.57 0.02 -3.72
C LEU A 51 11.69 0.40 -2.24
N HIS A 52 10.65 0.98 -1.65
CA HIS A 52 10.63 1.42 -0.26
C HIS A 52 11.64 2.54 0.07
N ASN A 53 12.07 3.32 -0.92
CA ASN A 53 12.95 4.48 -0.72
C ASN A 53 12.14 5.72 -0.35
N ILE A 54 10.99 5.91 -0.99
CA ILE A 54 10.01 6.95 -0.65
C ILE A 54 9.00 6.33 0.30
N ARG A 55 8.91 6.88 1.51
CA ARG A 55 8.06 6.41 2.62
C ARG A 55 7.16 7.52 3.11
N ASP A 56 6.08 7.14 3.78
CA ASP A 56 5.20 8.04 4.53
C ASP A 56 4.65 9.22 3.70
N PHE A 57 4.59 9.07 2.37
CA PHE A 57 4.03 10.09 1.50
C PHE A 57 2.52 10.20 1.77
N GLN A 58 2.04 11.44 1.85
CA GLN A 58 0.65 11.71 2.23
C GLN A 58 -0.31 11.67 1.04
N ILE A 59 0.20 12.10 -0.12
CA ILE A 59 -0.49 12.10 -1.41
C ILE A 59 0.53 11.84 -2.52
N VAL A 60 0.05 11.33 -3.65
CA VAL A 60 0.81 11.30 -4.91
C VAL A 60 1.12 12.75 -5.31
N PRO A 61 2.36 13.08 -5.76
CA PRO A 61 2.69 14.40 -6.28
C PRO A 61 1.69 14.81 -7.36
N GLU A 62 1.20 16.05 -7.27
CA GLU A 62 0.11 16.55 -8.13
C GLU A 62 0.42 16.34 -9.62
N GLU A 63 1.66 16.65 -10.00
CA GLU A 63 2.17 16.49 -11.36
C GLU A 63 2.25 15.03 -11.84
N CYS A 64 2.22 14.07 -10.91
CA CYS A 64 2.29 12.64 -11.19
C CYS A 64 0.94 11.93 -11.12
N THR A 65 -0.14 12.57 -10.67
CA THR A 65 -1.47 11.95 -10.54
C THR A 65 -1.98 11.35 -11.85
N GLU A 66 -1.84 12.07 -12.97
CA GLU A 66 -2.23 11.57 -14.29
C GLU A 66 -1.37 10.37 -14.71
N TYR A 67 -0.07 10.43 -14.46
CA TYR A 67 0.86 9.33 -14.75
C TYR A 67 0.51 8.08 -13.93
N ILE A 68 0.26 8.21 -12.62
CA ILE A 68 -0.12 7.10 -11.75
C ILE A 68 -1.46 6.51 -12.16
N GLY A 69 -2.44 7.35 -12.48
CA GLY A 69 -3.70 6.90 -13.04
C GLY A 69 -3.53 6.10 -14.34
N LYS A 70 -2.67 6.57 -15.26
CA LYS A 70 -2.33 5.83 -16.48
C LYS A 70 -1.67 4.49 -16.17
N TYR A 71 -0.71 4.46 -15.23
CA TYR A 71 -0.02 3.23 -14.83
C TYR A 71 -0.99 2.18 -14.28
N ILE A 72 -1.81 2.53 -13.27
CA ILE A 72 -2.75 1.61 -12.63
C ILE A 72 -3.77 1.00 -13.60
N ARG A 73 -4.14 1.73 -14.66
CA ARG A 73 -5.05 1.24 -15.71
C ARG A 73 -4.34 0.57 -16.89
N SER A 74 -3.02 0.54 -16.88
CA SER A 74 -2.22 0.06 -18.01
C SER A 74 -2.00 -1.45 -17.95
N THR A 75 -1.62 -2.00 -19.10
CA THR A 75 -1.05 -3.35 -19.19
C THR A 75 0.19 -3.50 -18.29
N GLN A 76 0.97 -2.45 -18.06
CA GLN A 76 2.18 -2.55 -17.23
C GLN A 76 1.84 -2.90 -15.78
N TYR A 77 0.82 -2.29 -15.18
CA TYR A 77 0.37 -2.66 -13.82
C TYR A 77 -0.05 -4.13 -13.77
N LYS A 78 -0.82 -4.61 -14.77
CA LYS A 78 -1.19 -6.02 -14.86
C LYS A 78 0.05 -6.91 -14.96
N VAL A 79 1.00 -6.60 -15.83
CA VAL A 79 2.23 -7.40 -16.03
C VAL A 79 3.11 -7.39 -14.77
N ASP A 80 3.25 -6.26 -14.09
CA ASP A 80 4.01 -6.14 -12.84
C ASP A 80 3.39 -7.03 -11.74
N SER A 81 2.06 -6.97 -11.57
CA SER A 81 1.33 -7.79 -10.60
C SER A 81 1.36 -9.28 -10.95
N GLU A 82 1.19 -9.63 -12.23
CA GLU A 82 1.29 -11.01 -12.72
C GLU A 82 2.68 -11.58 -12.46
N ARG A 83 3.74 -10.79 -12.65
CA ARG A 83 5.12 -11.23 -12.34
C ARG A 83 5.31 -11.53 -10.86
N ALA A 84 4.78 -10.69 -9.96
CA ALA A 84 4.83 -10.95 -8.52
C ALA A 84 4.09 -12.25 -8.14
N VAL A 85 2.93 -12.50 -8.76
CA VAL A 85 2.17 -13.75 -8.56
C VAL A 85 2.90 -14.97 -9.14
N ASP A 86 3.49 -14.86 -10.33
CA ASP A 86 4.23 -15.96 -10.93
C ASP A 86 5.42 -16.37 -10.05
N GLU A 87 6.11 -15.41 -9.43
CA GLU A 87 7.15 -15.69 -8.44
C GLU A 87 6.62 -16.41 -7.18
N CYS A 88 5.38 -16.11 -6.76
CA CYS A 88 4.72 -16.87 -5.69
C CYS A 88 4.50 -18.33 -6.13
N ILE A 89 4.02 -18.56 -7.35
CA ILE A 89 3.75 -19.89 -7.89
C ILE A 89 5.06 -20.69 -8.05
N VAL A 90 6.13 -20.06 -8.55
CA VAL A 90 7.46 -20.68 -8.64
C VAL A 90 7.97 -21.06 -7.25
N TYR A 91 7.82 -20.17 -6.26
CA TYR A 91 8.21 -20.45 -4.88
C TYR A 91 7.43 -21.63 -4.28
N LEU A 92 6.11 -21.68 -4.50
CA LEU A 92 5.24 -22.77 -4.08
C LEU A 92 5.59 -24.11 -4.76
N GLY A 93 6.12 -24.07 -5.99
CA GLY A 93 6.50 -25.26 -6.76
C GLY A 93 7.89 -25.80 -6.44
N THR A 94 8.83 -24.96 -6.03
CA THR A 94 10.25 -25.32 -5.94
C THR A 94 10.83 -25.28 -4.53
N SER A 95 10.28 -24.45 -3.65
CA SER A 95 10.97 -24.03 -2.42
C SER A 95 10.12 -24.18 -1.15
N CYS A 96 8.81 -24.43 -1.28
CA CYS A 96 7.93 -24.69 -0.14
C CYS A 96 7.98 -26.17 0.26
N SER A 97 8.72 -26.48 1.33
CA SER A 97 8.71 -27.80 1.95
C SER A 97 7.51 -27.96 2.89
N LEU A 98 6.31 -27.98 2.30
CA LEU A 98 5.04 -28.09 3.04
C LEU A 98 5.06 -29.29 3.99
N LYS A 99 4.68 -29.08 5.25
CA LYS A 99 4.69 -30.12 6.28
C LYS A 99 3.48 -31.05 6.18
N LYS A 100 2.38 -30.58 5.59
CA LYS A 100 1.10 -31.28 5.41
C LYS A 100 0.48 -31.73 6.74
N ASP A 101 0.73 -30.98 7.81
CA ASP A 101 0.16 -31.18 9.15
C ASP A 101 -1.15 -30.39 9.35
N GLY A 102 -1.69 -29.79 8.28
CA GLY A 102 -2.85 -28.91 8.32
C GLY A 102 -2.56 -27.51 8.86
N LYS A 103 -1.28 -27.17 9.09
CA LYS A 103 -0.84 -25.87 9.62
C LYS A 103 0.04 -25.08 8.66
N ASP A 104 0.31 -25.59 7.46
CA ASP A 104 0.93 -24.81 6.38
C ASP A 104 0.01 -23.63 6.02
N GLY A 105 0.47 -22.40 6.24
CA GLY A 105 -0.32 -21.19 6.10
C GLY A 105 0.23 -20.21 5.07
N TRP A 106 -0.68 -19.48 4.43
CA TRP A 106 -0.36 -18.33 3.57
C TRP A 106 -1.22 -17.14 3.96
N ILE A 107 -0.60 -15.97 4.09
CA ILE A 107 -1.30 -14.74 4.47
C ILE A 107 -1.54 -13.87 3.24
N PHE A 108 -2.76 -13.34 3.12
CA PHE A 108 -3.09 -12.29 2.17
C PHE A 108 -3.56 -11.04 2.90
N ASP A 109 -3.08 -9.89 2.44
CA ASP A 109 -3.82 -8.63 2.61
C ASP A 109 -5.09 -8.62 1.74
N ILE A 110 -5.99 -7.66 1.94
CA ILE A 110 -7.27 -7.56 1.20
C ILE A 110 -7.27 -6.38 0.22
N ASP A 111 -7.16 -5.16 0.71
CA ASP A 111 -7.30 -3.95 -0.12
C ASP A 111 -6.10 -3.83 -1.07
N ASP A 112 -6.35 -3.64 -2.36
CA ASP A 112 -5.39 -3.65 -3.46
C ASP A 112 -4.45 -4.88 -3.52
N THR A 113 -4.80 -5.94 -2.78
CA THR A 113 -4.18 -7.26 -2.88
C THR A 113 -5.15 -8.30 -3.41
N LEU A 114 -6.36 -8.40 -2.86
CA LEU A 114 -7.45 -9.25 -3.36
C LEU A 114 -8.57 -8.43 -3.99
N LEU A 115 -8.91 -7.29 -3.37
CA LEU A 115 -10.01 -6.40 -3.78
C LEU A 115 -9.46 -5.05 -4.18
N SER A 116 -9.72 -4.60 -5.41
CA SER A 116 -9.15 -3.35 -5.91
C SER A 116 -9.94 -2.12 -5.42
N ALA A 117 -9.23 -1.19 -4.79
CA ALA A 117 -9.73 0.14 -4.41
C ALA A 117 -9.57 1.16 -5.55
N VAL A 118 -9.00 0.78 -6.71
CA VAL A 118 -8.83 1.65 -7.89
C VAL A 118 -10.11 2.40 -8.29
N PRO A 119 -11.34 1.82 -8.25
CA PRO A 119 -12.54 2.58 -8.56
C PRO A 119 -12.81 3.74 -7.60
N TYR A 120 -12.44 3.62 -6.33
CA TYR A 120 -12.50 4.70 -5.34
C TYR A 120 -11.44 5.76 -5.66
N TYR A 121 -10.19 5.36 -5.86
CA TYR A 121 -9.10 6.31 -6.13
C TYR A 121 -9.23 7.02 -7.48
N ARG A 122 -9.93 6.45 -8.46
CA ARG A 122 -10.20 7.10 -9.75
C ARG A 122 -10.96 8.41 -9.62
N ILE A 123 -11.87 8.52 -8.65
CA ILE A 123 -12.63 9.75 -8.40
C ILE A 123 -12.00 10.62 -7.29
N HIS A 124 -10.85 10.19 -6.74
CA HIS A 124 -10.04 10.91 -5.75
C HIS A 124 -8.61 11.09 -6.27
N SER A 125 -8.50 11.54 -7.53
CA SER A 125 -7.25 11.93 -8.19
C SER A 125 -6.10 10.92 -8.12
N PHE A 126 -6.40 9.61 -8.12
CA PHE A 126 -5.43 8.52 -8.03
C PHE A 126 -4.43 8.66 -6.87
N GLY A 127 -4.91 9.16 -5.73
CA GLY A 127 -4.07 9.38 -4.55
C GLY A 127 -3.49 10.79 -4.43
N GLY A 128 -3.82 11.70 -5.37
CA GLY A 128 -3.48 13.12 -5.27
C GLY A 128 -4.27 13.87 -4.18
N GLU A 129 -5.30 13.25 -3.62
CA GLU A 129 -6.11 13.80 -2.53
C GLU A 129 -5.80 13.08 -1.21
N ARG A 130 -5.82 13.83 -0.11
CA ARG A 130 -5.69 13.23 1.22
C ARG A 130 -6.84 12.26 1.48
N LEU A 131 -6.52 11.09 2.00
CA LEU A 131 -7.52 10.06 2.26
C LEU A 131 -8.52 10.54 3.32
N ASN A 132 -9.79 10.58 2.93
CA ASN A 132 -10.90 10.62 3.87
C ASN A 132 -11.33 9.19 4.22
N VAL A 133 -11.05 8.78 5.46
CA VAL A 133 -11.31 7.42 5.94
C VAL A 133 -12.81 7.12 5.93
N THR A 134 -13.66 8.08 6.31
CA THR A 134 -15.12 7.90 6.36
C THR A 134 -15.67 7.58 4.97
N THR A 135 -15.27 8.31 3.94
CA THR A 135 -15.74 8.08 2.57
C THR A 135 -15.22 6.77 1.99
N LEU A 136 -13.98 6.38 2.35
CA LEU A 136 -13.45 5.06 1.98
C LEU A 136 -14.24 3.94 2.65
N GLU A 137 -14.52 4.04 3.94
CA GLU A 137 -15.29 3.03 4.69
C GLU A 137 -16.73 2.94 4.17
N GLU A 138 -17.36 4.06 3.85
CA GLU A 138 -18.66 4.09 3.17
C GLU A 138 -18.61 3.40 1.81
N TRP A 139 -17.54 3.62 1.02
CA TRP A 139 -17.35 2.92 -0.25
C TRP A 139 -17.15 1.41 -0.05
N ILE A 140 -16.33 0.99 0.91
CA ILE A 140 -16.09 -0.42 1.27
C ILE A 140 -17.40 -1.08 1.71
N SER A 141 -18.22 -0.39 2.50
CA SER A 141 -19.49 -0.91 3.01
C SER A 141 -20.47 -1.33 1.90
N ARG A 142 -20.31 -0.78 0.69
CA ARG A 142 -21.13 -1.15 -0.48
C ARG A 142 -20.80 -2.55 -1.00
N GLY A 143 -19.62 -3.09 -0.70
CA GLY A 143 -19.21 -4.45 -1.07
C GLY A 143 -19.12 -4.70 -2.58
N LYS A 144 -18.65 -3.70 -3.36
CA LYS A 144 -18.58 -3.73 -4.84
C LYS A 144 -17.17 -3.58 -5.40
N ALA A 145 -16.13 -3.76 -4.58
CA ALA A 145 -14.75 -3.73 -5.07
C ALA A 145 -14.51 -4.92 -6.02
N PRO A 146 -13.94 -4.72 -7.22
CA PRO A 146 -13.64 -5.83 -8.12
C PRO A 146 -12.47 -6.67 -7.60
N ALA A 147 -12.43 -7.95 -7.97
CA ALA A 147 -11.28 -8.80 -7.70
C ALA A 147 -10.05 -8.36 -8.50
N LEU A 148 -8.88 -8.58 -7.93
CA LEU A 148 -7.62 -8.59 -8.67
C LEU A 148 -7.40 -10.00 -9.23
N GLU A 149 -7.60 -10.16 -10.55
CA GLU A 149 -7.59 -11.47 -11.24
C GLU A 149 -6.31 -12.28 -10.98
N HIS A 150 -5.14 -11.62 -11.01
CA HIS A 150 -3.85 -12.25 -10.74
C HIS A 150 -3.79 -12.85 -9.33
N SER A 151 -4.31 -12.14 -8.33
CA SER A 151 -4.36 -12.64 -6.95
C SER A 151 -5.43 -13.71 -6.77
N LEU A 152 -6.54 -13.65 -7.49
CA LEU A 152 -7.55 -14.73 -7.49
C LEU A 152 -6.98 -16.03 -8.06
N ARG A 153 -6.13 -15.96 -9.10
CA ARG A 153 -5.38 -17.10 -9.60
C ARG A 153 -4.49 -17.69 -8.51
N LEU A 154 -3.66 -16.87 -7.86
CA LEU A 154 -2.78 -17.34 -6.78
C LEU A 154 -3.57 -17.95 -5.61
N PHE A 155 -4.65 -17.31 -5.19
CA PHE A 155 -5.50 -17.78 -4.12
C PHE A 155 -6.01 -19.21 -4.40
N ASN A 156 -6.49 -19.46 -5.63
CA ASN A 156 -6.97 -20.78 -6.01
C ASN A 156 -5.84 -21.81 -6.14
N GLU A 157 -4.65 -21.41 -6.61
CA GLU A 157 -3.44 -22.26 -6.63
C GLU A 157 -2.97 -22.66 -5.23
N ILE A 158 -3.03 -21.75 -4.26
CA ILE A 158 -2.69 -22.05 -2.86
C ILE A 158 -3.73 -22.97 -2.24
N LYS A 159 -5.02 -22.70 -2.51
CA LYS A 159 -6.14 -23.52 -2.03
C LYS A 159 -6.06 -24.96 -2.56
N SER A 160 -5.76 -25.14 -3.85
CA SER A 160 -5.65 -26.47 -4.46
C SER A 160 -4.53 -27.33 -3.88
N ARG A 161 -3.53 -26.69 -3.24
CA ARG A 161 -2.42 -27.34 -2.54
C ARG A 161 -2.72 -27.68 -1.08
N GLY A 162 -3.91 -27.35 -0.57
CA GLY A 162 -4.32 -27.60 0.82
C GLY A 162 -3.68 -26.66 1.84
N ILE A 163 -3.04 -25.58 1.39
CA ILE A 163 -2.46 -24.56 2.26
C ILE A 163 -3.59 -23.72 2.87
N GLN A 164 -3.49 -23.45 4.16
CA GLN A 164 -4.47 -22.66 4.91
C GLN A 164 -4.35 -21.18 4.53
N ILE A 165 -5.40 -20.62 3.94
CA ILE A 165 -5.41 -19.22 3.52
C ILE A 165 -5.94 -18.35 4.66
N ILE A 166 -5.12 -17.42 5.13
CA ILE A 166 -5.45 -16.51 6.24
C ILE A 166 -5.49 -15.09 5.70
N LEU A 167 -6.64 -14.43 5.83
CA LEU A 167 -6.83 -13.06 5.39
C LEU A 167 -6.59 -12.11 6.55
N VAL A 168 -5.69 -11.14 6.40
CA VAL A 168 -5.36 -10.15 7.44
C VAL A 168 -5.47 -8.75 6.85
N SER A 169 -6.49 -7.99 7.27
CA SER A 169 -6.75 -6.64 6.77
C SER A 169 -6.79 -5.62 7.90
N SER A 170 -6.46 -4.37 7.55
CA SER A 170 -6.59 -3.19 8.41
C SER A 170 -8.00 -2.59 8.42
N ARG A 171 -8.92 -3.10 7.59
CA ARG A 171 -10.35 -2.76 7.68
C ARG A 171 -10.83 -3.00 9.11
N ARG A 172 -11.66 -2.08 9.62
CA ARG A 172 -12.25 -2.21 10.95
C ARG A 172 -13.28 -3.34 10.98
N GLU A 173 -13.41 -3.94 12.16
CA GLU A 173 -14.27 -5.10 12.40
C GLU A 173 -15.74 -4.90 11.96
N PHE A 174 -16.29 -3.68 12.06
CA PHE A 174 -17.66 -3.40 11.63
C PHE A 174 -17.88 -3.58 10.11
N LEU A 175 -16.81 -3.57 9.30
CA LEU A 175 -16.85 -3.82 7.86
C LEU A 175 -16.80 -5.32 7.50
N ARG A 176 -16.80 -6.23 8.49
CA ARG A 176 -16.68 -7.68 8.25
C ARG A 176 -17.72 -8.20 7.29
N SER A 177 -18.99 -7.88 7.52
CA SER A 177 -20.08 -8.40 6.68
C SER A 177 -19.94 -7.95 5.22
N ALA A 178 -19.68 -6.66 4.98
CA ALA A 178 -19.46 -6.12 3.64
C ALA A 178 -18.22 -6.74 2.96
N THR A 179 -17.14 -6.94 3.73
CA THR A 179 -15.89 -7.54 3.23
C THR A 179 -16.09 -8.99 2.81
N VAL A 180 -16.75 -9.80 3.65
CA VAL A 180 -17.06 -11.20 3.34
C VAL A 180 -17.97 -11.30 2.12
N HIS A 181 -19.05 -10.51 2.07
CA HIS A 181 -19.94 -10.49 0.92
C HIS A 181 -19.19 -10.13 -0.37
N ASN A 182 -18.34 -9.11 -0.32
CA ASN A 182 -17.58 -8.70 -1.49
C ASN A 182 -16.64 -9.82 -1.97
N LEU A 183 -15.85 -10.43 -1.06
CA LEU A 183 -14.91 -11.50 -1.39
C LEU A 183 -15.62 -12.68 -2.07
N VAL A 184 -16.74 -13.13 -1.49
CA VAL A 184 -17.56 -14.23 -2.04
C VAL A 184 -18.12 -13.85 -3.41
N ASN A 185 -18.68 -12.65 -3.56
CA ASN A 185 -19.29 -12.22 -4.82
C ASN A 185 -18.30 -12.15 -5.98
N VAL A 186 -17.01 -11.93 -5.70
CA VAL A 186 -15.96 -11.84 -6.72
C VAL A 186 -15.12 -13.11 -6.84
N GLY A 187 -15.55 -14.22 -6.23
CA GLY A 187 -15.01 -15.56 -6.46
C GLY A 187 -13.98 -16.06 -5.45
N TYR A 188 -13.69 -15.32 -4.37
CA TYR A 188 -12.87 -15.83 -3.28
C TYR A 188 -13.72 -16.71 -2.36
N HIS A 189 -13.35 -17.99 -2.24
CA HIS A 189 -14.06 -18.95 -1.40
C HIS A 189 -13.08 -19.92 -0.73
N GLY A 190 -13.36 -20.28 0.53
CA GLY A 190 -12.62 -21.31 1.25
C GLY A 190 -11.32 -20.81 1.91
N TRP A 191 -11.27 -19.55 2.34
CA TRP A 191 -10.23 -19.11 3.27
C TRP A 191 -10.48 -19.72 4.66
N THR A 192 -9.40 -19.97 5.41
CA THR A 192 -9.42 -20.57 6.74
C THR A 192 -9.83 -19.57 7.82
N SER A 193 -9.33 -18.33 7.74
CA SER A 193 -9.62 -17.28 8.72
C SER A 193 -9.59 -15.88 8.10
N LEU A 194 -10.36 -14.98 8.69
CA LEU A 194 -10.39 -13.55 8.37
C LEU A 194 -10.18 -12.74 9.66
N VAL A 195 -9.04 -12.05 9.73
CA VAL A 195 -8.68 -11.18 10.86
C VAL A 195 -8.78 -9.73 10.39
N LEU A 196 -9.68 -8.98 11.04
CA LEU A 196 -9.90 -7.56 10.82
C LEU A 196 -9.51 -6.79 12.09
N ARG A 197 -9.36 -5.48 11.93
CA ARG A 197 -8.84 -4.62 12.98
C ARG A 197 -9.93 -4.30 14.01
N CYS A 198 -9.68 -4.69 15.25
CA CYS A 198 -10.57 -4.42 16.38
C CYS A 198 -10.30 -3.03 16.98
N PRO A 199 -11.24 -2.44 17.75
CA PRO A 199 -11.05 -1.15 18.41
C PRO A 199 -9.79 -1.07 19.29
N ALA A 200 -9.41 -2.16 19.95
CA ALA A 200 -8.21 -2.24 20.78
C ALA A 200 -6.89 -2.09 19.98
N ASP A 201 -6.92 -2.34 18.67
CA ASP A 201 -5.76 -2.23 17.78
C ASP A 201 -5.68 -0.88 17.08
N GLU A 202 -6.63 0.03 17.27
CA GLU A 202 -6.68 1.32 16.56
C GLU A 202 -5.51 2.25 16.90
N LEU A 203 -4.94 2.10 18.10
CA LEU A 203 -3.76 2.87 18.53
C LEU A 203 -2.43 2.33 17.99
N LYS A 204 -2.42 1.14 17.37
CA LYS A 204 -1.21 0.56 16.78
C LYS A 204 -0.98 1.13 15.37
N SER A 205 0.25 1.11 14.86
CA SER A 205 0.42 1.23 13.40
C SER A 205 -0.17 0.00 12.70
N VAL A 206 -0.49 0.11 11.40
CA VAL A 206 -1.01 -1.04 10.66
C VAL A 206 0.06 -2.13 10.59
N GLY A 207 1.33 -1.74 10.35
CA GLY A 207 2.45 -2.68 10.34
C GLY A 207 2.59 -3.44 11.66
N LYS A 208 2.46 -2.74 12.80
CA LYS A 208 2.54 -3.38 14.12
C LYS A 208 1.37 -4.33 14.37
N TYR A 209 0.15 -3.92 14.03
CA TYR A 209 -1.04 -4.77 14.14
C TYR A 209 -0.89 -6.05 13.30
N LYS A 210 -0.50 -5.94 12.03
CA LYS A 210 -0.35 -7.12 11.15
C LYS A 210 0.79 -8.04 11.59
N ALA A 211 1.89 -7.48 12.12
CA ALA A 211 2.97 -8.25 12.73
C ALA A 211 2.50 -9.00 13.99
N ASP A 212 1.67 -8.39 14.83
CA ASP A 212 1.08 -9.04 16.01
C ASP A 212 0.14 -10.19 15.64
N VAL A 213 -0.70 -10.00 14.62
CA VAL A 213 -1.57 -11.06 14.09
C VAL A 213 -0.73 -12.23 13.57
N ARG A 214 0.33 -11.95 12.78
CA ARG A 214 1.27 -12.98 12.33
C ARG A 214 1.91 -13.73 13.49
N LYS A 215 2.36 -13.01 14.53
CA LYS A 215 2.94 -13.60 15.73
C LYS A 215 1.96 -14.57 16.38
N GLN A 216 0.69 -14.16 16.51
CA GLN A 216 -0.33 -15.01 17.08
C GLN A 216 -0.56 -16.27 16.25
N LEU A 217 -0.65 -16.15 14.91
CA LEU A 217 -0.82 -17.31 14.02
C LEU A 217 0.33 -18.31 14.16
N ILE A 218 1.58 -17.82 14.25
CA ILE A 218 2.74 -18.71 14.46
C ILE A 218 2.68 -19.38 15.84
N ASN A 219 2.28 -18.64 16.88
CA ASN A 219 2.08 -19.23 18.21
C ASN A 219 0.96 -20.28 18.24
N ASP A 220 -0.07 -20.12 17.39
CA ASP A 220 -1.16 -21.09 17.20
C ASP A 220 -0.74 -22.29 16.32
N GLY A 221 0.54 -22.37 15.98
CA GLY A 221 1.21 -23.49 15.31
C GLY A 221 1.25 -23.40 13.79
N TYR A 222 0.84 -22.29 13.17
CA TYR A 222 0.91 -22.14 11.72
C TYR A 222 2.35 -21.96 11.21
N HIS A 223 2.69 -22.65 10.12
CA HIS A 223 3.93 -22.45 9.36
C HIS A 223 3.63 -21.47 8.22
N ILE A 224 3.94 -20.18 8.42
CA ILE A 224 3.63 -19.14 7.44
C ILE A 224 4.67 -19.12 6.32
N TRP A 225 4.39 -19.85 5.24
CA TRP A 225 5.29 -19.98 4.09
C TRP A 225 5.38 -18.71 3.27
N GLY A 226 4.26 -18.02 3.10
CA GLY A 226 4.20 -16.84 2.25
C GLY A 226 3.25 -15.78 2.81
N ILE A 227 3.57 -14.55 2.46
CA ILE A 227 2.67 -13.41 2.59
C ILE A 227 2.64 -12.63 1.29
N LEU A 228 1.45 -12.31 0.81
CA LEU A 228 1.24 -11.37 -0.30
C LEU A 228 0.50 -10.14 0.22
N GLY A 229 1.05 -8.97 -0.09
CA GLY A 229 0.41 -7.69 0.19
C GLY A 229 0.88 -6.61 -0.79
N ASP A 230 0.14 -5.52 -0.86
CA ASP A 230 0.44 -4.35 -1.70
C ASP A 230 1.16 -3.24 -0.91
N GLN A 231 1.38 -3.43 0.39
CA GLN A 231 2.09 -2.50 1.28
C GLN A 231 3.18 -3.21 2.07
N TYR A 232 4.23 -2.46 2.41
CA TYR A 232 5.30 -2.99 3.27
C TYR A 232 4.81 -3.27 4.70
N SER A 233 3.88 -2.46 5.22
CA SER A 233 3.20 -2.74 6.50
C SER A 233 2.42 -4.07 6.50
N SER A 234 2.08 -4.62 5.34
CA SER A 234 1.45 -5.93 5.24
C SER A 234 2.45 -7.07 5.37
N ILE A 235 3.67 -6.91 4.84
CA ILE A 235 4.62 -8.01 4.64
C ILE A 235 5.83 -7.99 5.60
N GLU A 236 6.13 -6.84 6.21
CA GLU A 236 7.27 -6.68 7.13
C GLU A 236 6.90 -6.90 8.61
N GLY A 237 7.92 -6.84 9.47
CA GLY A 237 7.82 -7.00 10.92
C GLY A 237 8.22 -8.38 11.42
N LEU A 238 8.44 -8.49 12.73
CA LEU A 238 8.82 -9.74 13.39
C LEU A 238 7.63 -10.34 14.16
N PRO A 239 7.43 -11.67 14.10
CA PRO A 239 8.14 -12.63 13.26
C PRO A 239 7.78 -12.48 11.76
N SER A 240 8.72 -12.81 10.87
CA SER A 240 8.49 -12.80 9.42
C SER A 240 7.85 -14.11 8.95
N SER A 241 7.23 -14.09 7.77
CA SER A 241 6.97 -15.32 7.01
C SER A 241 8.29 -15.88 6.44
N THR A 242 8.24 -17.07 5.84
CA THR A 242 9.39 -17.63 5.12
C THR A 242 9.74 -16.79 3.89
N ARG A 243 8.74 -16.33 3.13
CA ARG A 243 8.93 -15.37 2.03
C ARG A 243 7.82 -14.32 2.00
N ALA A 244 8.19 -13.11 1.61
CA ALA A 244 7.29 -11.98 1.42
C ALA A 244 7.24 -11.58 -0.06
N PHE A 245 6.05 -11.22 -0.54
CA PHE A 245 5.80 -10.79 -1.91
C PHE A 245 4.99 -9.50 -1.91
N LYS A 246 5.44 -8.53 -2.71
CA LYS A 246 4.87 -7.18 -2.80
C LYS A 246 4.19 -7.01 -4.16
N LEU A 247 2.89 -6.69 -4.15
CA LEU A 247 2.20 -6.17 -5.33
C LEU A 247 2.45 -4.67 -5.48
N PRO A 248 2.49 -4.13 -6.71
CA PRO A 248 2.63 -2.69 -6.91
C PRO A 248 1.41 -1.94 -6.38
N ASN A 249 1.64 -0.86 -5.62
CA ASN A 249 0.60 0.08 -5.25
C ASN A 249 1.17 1.49 -4.98
N PRO A 250 1.18 2.36 -5.99
CA PRO A 250 1.61 3.75 -5.84
C PRO A 250 0.49 4.72 -5.43
N LEU A 251 -0.74 4.25 -5.20
CA LEU A 251 -1.89 5.12 -4.91
C LEU A 251 -1.83 5.72 -3.51
N TYR A 252 -1.22 5.00 -2.56
CA TYR A 252 -1.13 5.42 -1.16
C TYR A 252 0.01 4.68 -0.44
N TYR A 253 0.34 5.17 0.75
CA TYR A 253 1.30 4.53 1.66
C TYR A 253 0.62 4.20 2.99
N VAL A 254 0.91 3.03 3.56
CA VAL A 254 0.44 2.63 4.89
C VAL A 254 1.61 2.14 5.73
N ALA A 255 1.78 2.72 6.92
CA ALA A 255 2.80 2.38 7.92
C ALA A 255 2.29 1.42 9.02
#